data_AF-A0A2H3DR01-F1
#
_entry.id   AF-A0A2H3DR01-F1
#
_cell.length_a   1.000
_cell.length_b   1.000
_cell.length_c   1.000
_cell.angle_alpha   90.00
_cell.angle_beta   90.00
_cell.angle_gamma   90.00
#
_symmetry.space_group_name_H-M   'P 1'
#
loop_
_entity.id
_entity.type
_entity.pdbx_description
1 polymer ?
#
loop_
_entity_poly.entity_id
_entity_poly.type
_entity_poly.pdbx_seq_one_letter_code
_entity_poly.pdbx_strand_id
1 'polypeptide(L)'
;FLAPLFDMMVTRDYKRRFTAAEALKFFEDMYPLLTEEQLRAYPPIYLDSIDFRTFNRWKDLPPELAKQWASYREPPLPWSTKVLHYTCKY
;
A
#
# COMPACT_ATOMS: atom_id res chain seq x y z
N PHE A 1 0.97 7.08 -5.46
CA PHE A 1 -0.28 7.71 -5.01
C PHE A 1 -1.24 6.74 -4.32
N LEU A 2 -1.53 5.56 -4.88
CA LEU A 2 -2.50 4.60 -4.31
C LEU A 2 -2.04 3.76 -3.10
N ALA A 3 -0.83 4.00 -2.58
CA ALA A 3 -0.27 3.21 -1.47
C ALA A 3 -1.17 3.15 -0.22
N PRO A 4 -1.81 4.26 0.24
CA PRO A 4 -2.70 4.23 1.39
C PRO A 4 -3.94 3.35 1.17
N LEU A 5 -4.55 3.43 -0.01
CA LEU A 5 -5.71 2.62 -0.38
C LEU A 5 -5.36 1.13 -0.30
N PHE A 6 -4.25 0.72 -0.93
CA PHE A 6 -3.84 -0.67 -0.93
C PHE A 6 -3.48 -1.18 0.47
N ASP A 7 -2.78 -0.38 1.29
CA ASP A 7 -2.47 -0.76 2.66
C ASP A 7 -3.74 -1.00 3.49
N MET A 8 -4.76 -0.15 3.34
CA MET A 8 -6.03 -0.31 4.06
C MET A 8 -6.89 -1.46 3.53
N MET A 9 -6.75 -1.85 2.26
CA MET A 9 -7.44 -3.03 1.72
C MET A 9 -6.78 -4.35 2.15
N VAL A 10 -5.44 -4.36 2.29
CA VAL A 10 -4.66 -5.58 2.57
C VAL A 10 -4.12 -5.65 4.00
N THR A 11 -4.51 -4.71 4.86
CA THR A 11 -4.03 -4.65 6.24
C THR A 11 -4.34 -5.94 7.01
N ARG A 12 -3.41 -6.36 7.86
CA ARG A 12 -3.57 -7.52 8.74
C ARG A 12 -4.46 -7.22 9.94
N ASP A 13 -4.63 -5.95 10.29
CA ASP A 13 -5.59 -5.53 11.30
C ASP A 13 -6.99 -5.44 10.69
N TYR A 14 -7.79 -6.50 10.85
CA TYR A 14 -9.11 -6.59 10.25
C TYR A 14 -10.05 -5.46 10.67
N LYS A 15 -9.87 -4.87 11.86
CA LYS A 15 -10.72 -3.77 12.34
C LYS A 15 -10.44 -2.46 11.61
N ARG A 16 -9.23 -2.34 11.08
CA ARG A 16 -8.79 -1.17 10.31
C ARG A 16 -8.98 -1.38 8.81
N ARG A 17 -9.25 -2.60 8.37
CA ARG A 17 -9.39 -2.90 6.94
C ARG A 17 -10.61 -2.22 6.37
N PHE A 18 -10.43 -1.56 5.23
CA PHE A 18 -11.54 -1.00 4.49
C PHE A 18 -12.51 -2.09 4.02
N THR A 19 -13.79 -1.80 4.22
CA THR A 19 -14.87 -2.43 3.47
C THR A 19 -14.78 -2.01 2.00
N ALA A 20 -15.47 -2.73 1.12
CA ALA A 20 -15.53 -2.38 -0.30
C ALA A 20 -16.08 -0.95 -0.52
N ALA A 21 -17.08 -0.54 0.27
CA ALA A 21 -17.67 0.79 0.20
C ALA A 21 -16.70 1.89 0.66
N GLU A 22 -15.97 1.67 1.76
CA GLU A 22 -14.95 2.62 2.23
C GLU A 22 -13.79 2.75 1.24
N ALA A 23 -13.34 1.63 0.65
CA ALA A 23 -12.29 1.63 -0.35
C ALA A 23 -12.73 2.41 -1.61
N LEU A 24 -13.96 2.21 -2.07
CA LEU A 24 -14.52 2.96 -3.20
C LEU A 24 -14.59 4.45 -2.88
N LYS A 25 -15.16 4.81 -1.73
CA LYS A 25 -15.26 6.22 -1.31
C LYS A 25 -13.89 6.87 -1.20
N PHE A 26 -12.92 6.20 -0.58
CA PHE A 26 -11.55 6.70 -0.49
C PHE A 26 -10.92 6.91 -1.86
N PHE A 27 -11.17 5.99 -2.80
CA PHE A 27 -10.69 6.14 -4.17
C PHE A 27 -11.32 7.36 -4.87
N GLU A 28 -12.64 7.54 -4.74
CA GLU A 28 -13.37 8.68 -5.30
C GLU A 28 -12.88 10.02 -4.71
N ASP A 29 -12.55 10.05 -3.41
CA ASP A 29 -11.99 11.23 -2.75
C ASP A 29 -10.54 11.51 -3.19
N MET A 30 -9.75 10.46 -3.48
CA MET A 30 -8.34 10.58 -3.83
C MET A 30 -8.11 10.83 -5.32
N TYR A 31 -8.98 10.32 -6.20
CA TYR A 31 -8.84 10.42 -7.65
C TYR A 31 -8.71 11.87 -8.16
N PRO A 32 -9.50 12.85 -7.68
CA PRO A 32 -9.38 14.25 -8.07
C PRO A 32 -8.05 14.92 -7.66
N LEU A 33 -7.29 14.32 -6.73
CA LEU A 33 -5.99 14.82 -6.29
C LEU A 33 -4.86 14.43 -7.25
N LEU A 34 -5.13 13.55 -8.23
CA LEU A 34 -4.14 13.08 -9.19
C LEU A 34 -4.04 14.05 -10.37
N THR A 35 -2.82 14.35 -10.79
CA THR A 35 -2.61 15.13 -12.01
C THR A 35 -2.80 14.27 -13.25
N GLU A 36 -3.11 14.90 -14.39
CA GLU A 36 -3.27 14.18 -15.67
C GLU A 36 -2.01 13.40 -16.06
N GLU A 37 -0.83 13.92 -15.73
CA GLU A 37 0.45 13.24 -15.96
C GLU A 37 0.56 11.95 -15.13
N GLN A 38 0.08 11.96 -13.89
CA GLN A 38 0.08 10.79 -13.01
C GLN A 38 -0.92 9.73 -13.48
N LEU A 39 -2.06 10.16 -14.02
CA LEU A 39 -3.07 9.26 -14.60
C LEU A 39 -2.58 8.60 -15.89
N ARG A 40 -1.79 9.32 -16.69
CA ARG A 40 -1.19 8.81 -17.93
C ARG A 40 0.11 8.06 -17.71
N ALA A 41 0.65 8.06 -16.50
CA ALA A 41 1.90 7.39 -16.19
C ALA A 41 1.74 5.87 -16.34
N TYR A 42 2.67 5.24 -17.07
CA TYR A 42 2.74 3.79 -17.10
C TYR A 42 3.25 3.26 -15.76
N PRO A 43 2.69 2.15 -15.25
CA PRO A 43 3.25 1.50 -14.09
C PRO A 43 4.70 1.07 -14.37
N PRO A 44 5.61 1.19 -13.39
CA PRO A 44 6.97 0.72 -13.55
C PRO A 44 6.96 -0.78 -13.87
N ILE A 45 7.70 -1.16 -14.91
CA ILE A 45 7.91 -2.56 -15.27
C ILE A 45 8.97 -3.12 -14.34
N TYR A 46 8.57 -4.09 -13.51
CA TYR A 46 9.50 -4.86 -12.71
C TYR A 46 9.85 -6.14 -13.46
N LEU A 47 11.14 -6.33 -13.75
CA LEU A 47 11.67 -7.51 -14.46
C LEU A 47 11.60 -8.78 -13.60
N ASP A 48 11.57 -8.61 -12.27
CA ASP A 48 11.52 -9.70 -11.29
C ASP A 48 10.18 -9.71 -10.53
N SER A 49 9.75 -10.89 -10.09
CA SER A 49 8.62 -11.03 -9.17
C SER A 49 8.99 -10.40 -7.82
N ILE A 50 8.50 -9.18 -7.56
CA ILE A 50 8.70 -8.52 -6.27
C ILE A 50 7.74 -9.14 -5.24
N ASP A 51 8.29 -9.56 -4.09
CA ASP A 51 7.45 -9.98 -2.97
C ASP A 51 6.66 -8.79 -2.43
N PHE A 52 5.33 -8.84 -2.64
CA PHE A 52 4.35 -7.89 -2.17
C PHE A 52 4.47 -7.56 -0.67
N ARG A 53 4.96 -8.49 0.15
CA ARG A 53 5.12 -8.34 1.60
C ARG A 53 6.28 -7.41 1.97
N THR A 54 7.28 -7.30 1.09
CA THR A 54 8.50 -6.51 1.31
C THR A 54 8.55 -5.24 0.47
N PHE A 55 7.70 -5.16 -0.57
CA PHE A 55 7.66 -4.02 -1.47
C PHE A 55 7.22 -2.74 -0.74
N ASN A 56 8.09 -1.72 -0.75
CA ASN A 56 7.76 -0.43 -0.17
C ASN A 56 6.88 0.41 -1.11
N ARG A 57 5.56 0.20 -1.03
CA ARG A 57 4.55 0.94 -1.81
C ARG A 57 4.58 2.46 -1.63
N TRP A 58 5.15 2.94 -0.52
CA TRP A 58 5.19 4.35 -0.15
C TRP A 58 6.45 5.08 -0.64
N LYS A 59 7.41 4.37 -1.26
CA LYS A 59 8.73 4.91 -1.61
C LYS A 59 8.64 6.17 -2.49
N ASP A 60 7.78 6.13 -3.50
CA ASP A 60 7.67 7.18 -4.52
C ASP A 60 6.49 8.14 -4.26
N LEU A 61 5.95 8.11 -3.05
CA LEU A 61 4.85 9.01 -2.67
C LEU A 61 5.43 10.38 -2.26
N PRO A 62 4.85 11.50 -2.74
CA PRO A 62 5.26 12.82 -2.29
C PRO A 62 5.23 12.92 -0.74
N PRO A 63 6.23 13.55 -0.10
CA PRO A 63 6.34 13.59 1.35
C PRO A 63 5.10 14.13 2.06
N GLU A 64 4.44 15.14 1.49
CA GLU A 64 3.21 15.73 2.05
C GLU A 64 2.06 14.71 2.08
N LEU A 65 1.87 13.95 1.01
CA LEU A 65 0.88 12.89 0.92
C LEU A 65 1.22 11.72 1.84
N ALA A 66 2.51 11.37 1.93
CA ALA A 66 2.98 10.34 2.86
C ALA A 66 2.70 10.71 4.32
N LYS A 67 2.83 12.00 4.67
CA LYS A 67 2.52 12.52 5.99
C LYS A 67 1.01 12.55 6.25
N GLN A 68 0.22 13.02 5.28
CA GLN A 68 -1.24 13.09 5.38
C GLN A 68 -1.85 11.71 5.70
N TRP A 69 -1.38 10.66 5.04
CA TRP A 69 -1.91 9.31 5.20
C TRP A 69 -1.02 8.41 6.04
N ALA A 70 -0.06 8.93 6.81
CA ALA A 70 0.89 8.11 7.56
C ALA A 70 0.22 7.05 8.45
N SER A 71 -0.95 7.36 9.02
CA SER A 71 -1.72 6.43 9.84
C SER A 71 -2.26 5.23 9.06
N TYR A 72 -2.41 5.31 7.74
CA TYR A 72 -2.97 4.27 6.87
C TYR A 72 -1.93 3.19 6.54
N ARG A 73 -0.66 3.46 6.84
CA ARG A 73 0.44 2.56 6.53
C ARG A 73 0.29 1.25 7.29
N GLU A 74 0.42 0.15 6.57
CA GLU A 74 0.42 -1.18 7.16
C GLU A 74 1.64 -1.31 8.09
N PRO A 75 1.45 -1.72 9.37
CA PRO A 75 2.58 -1.94 10.26
C PRO A 75 3.54 -2.99 9.67
N PRO A 76 4.83 -2.95 10.02
CA PRO A 76 5.77 -3.99 9.60
C PRO A 76 5.35 -5.37 10.14
N LEU A 77 5.80 -6.43 9.46
CA LEU A 77 5.62 -7.80 9.97
C LEU A 77 6.30 -7.94 11.35
N PRO A 78 5.62 -8.52 12.36
CA PRO A 78 6.27 -8.98 13.58
C PRO A 78 7.46 -9.85 13.25
N TRP A 79 8.51 -9.74 14.07
CA TRP A 79 9.73 -10.52 13.90
C TRP A 79 9.44 -12.04 13.92
N SER A 80 8.48 -12.49 14.74
CA SER A 80 8.07 -13.89 14.83
C SER A 80 7.51 -14.42 13.51
N THR A 81 6.70 -13.61 12.82
CA THR A 81 6.17 -13.95 11.49
C THR A 81 7.29 -14.01 10.44
N LYS A 82 8.30 -13.14 10.54
CA LYS A 82 9.47 -13.20 9.65
C LYS A 82 10.27 -14.49 9.86
N VAL A 83 10.48 -14.91 11.12
CA VAL A 83 11.14 -16.18 11.46
C VAL A 83 10.35 -17.37 10.91
N LEU A 84 9.03 -17.40 11.13
CA LEU A 84 8.17 -18.46 10.62
C LEU A 84 8.25 -18.58 9.08
N HIS A 85 8.18 -17.45 8.36
CA HIS A 85 8.33 -17.45 6.91
C HIS A 85 9.70 -17.94 6.46
N TYR A 86 10.77 -17.59 7.19
CA TYR A 86 12.11 -18.10 6.90
C TYR A 86 12.14 -19.62 7.08
N THR A 87 11.65 -20.15 8.20
CA THR A 87 11.66 -21.59 8.47
C THR A 87 10.78 -22.41 7.53
N CYS A 88 9.66 -21.87 7.04
CA CYS A 88 8.77 -22.56 6.10
C CYS A 88 9.19 -22.45 4.63
N LYS A 89 10.21 -21.63 4.32
CA LYS A 89 10.81 -21.54 2.98
C LYS A 89 11.90 -22.60 2.76
N TYR A 90 12.37 -23.23 3.84
CA TYR A 90 13.31 -24.35 3.87
C TYR A 90 12.59 -25.62 4.32
#